data_AF-A0A8T7LWN3-F1
#
_entry.id   AF-A0A8T7LWN3-F1
#
_cell.length_a   1.000
_cell.length_b   1.000
_cell.length_c   1.000
_cell.angle_alpha   90.00
_cell.angle_beta   90.00
_cell.angle_gamma   90.00
#
_symmetry.space_group_name_H-M   'P 1'
#
loop_
_entity.id
_entity.type
_entity.pdbx_description
1 polymer ?
#
loop_
_entity_poly.entity_id
_entity_poly.type
_entity_poly.pdbx_seq_one_letter_code
_entity_poly.pdbx_strand_id
1 'polypeptide(L)'
;MADLTIALAGNPNAGKTTIFNALTGLRQHTGNWPGKTVEKKEGEIELDGMTINIVDLPGTYSLTAYSPEEIIARDFIIEQRPDVVINVVDATNLERNLYLTLQLLELEVPLVLALNMTDELQKDGAKINVDKLSQLLGNIPVVQTAANKGRGISQLINKAVRIAKSD
;
A
#
# COMPACT_ATOMS: atom_id res chain seq x y z
N MET A 1 -4.28 19.32 -11.07
CA MET A 1 -4.43 18.66 -9.77
C MET A 1 -4.79 17.23 -10.04
N ALA A 2 -4.22 16.28 -9.30
CA ALA A 2 -4.60 14.87 -9.45
C ALA A 2 -6.08 14.69 -9.03
N ASP A 3 -6.78 13.80 -9.72
CA ASP A 3 -8.17 13.47 -9.42
C ASP A 3 -8.30 12.56 -8.19
N LEU A 4 -7.26 11.76 -7.90
CA LEU A 4 -7.18 10.86 -6.75
C LEU A 4 -5.74 10.79 -6.22
N THR A 5 -5.60 10.55 -4.92
CA THR A 5 -4.35 10.24 -4.24
C THR A 5 -4.42 8.88 -3.57
N ILE A 6 -3.48 8.01 -3.93
CA ILE A 6 -3.32 6.67 -3.35
C ILE A 6 -2.01 6.61 -2.58
N ALA A 7 -2.09 6.26 -1.29
CA ALA A 7 -0.91 6.03 -0.48
C ALA A 7 -0.52 4.55 -0.48
N LEU A 8 0.77 4.26 -0.64
CA LEU A 8 1.31 2.93 -0.37
C LEU A 8 1.84 2.91 1.07
N ALA A 9 1.26 2.05 1.91
CA ALA A 9 1.72 1.77 3.26
C ALA A 9 2.20 0.32 3.35
N GLY A 10 3.03 0.00 4.35
CA GLY A 10 3.51 -1.37 4.56
C GLY A 10 4.82 -1.44 5.31
N ASN A 11 5.15 -2.64 5.78
CA ASN A 11 6.40 -2.89 6.51
C ASN A 11 7.62 -2.66 5.60
N PRO A 12 8.79 -2.34 6.20
CA PRO A 12 10.05 -2.40 5.48
C PRO A 12 10.21 -3.75 4.77
N ASN A 13 10.72 -3.72 3.55
CA ASN A 13 10.95 -4.90 2.70
C ASN A 13 9.70 -5.69 2.25
N ALA A 14 8.47 -5.21 2.48
CA ALA A 14 7.26 -5.88 2.00
C ALA A 14 7.05 -5.83 0.46
N GLY A 15 7.97 -5.18 -0.27
CA GLY A 15 7.91 -4.99 -1.72
C GLY A 15 7.09 -3.77 -2.17
N LYS A 16 6.87 -2.82 -1.25
CA LYS A 16 6.15 -1.57 -1.49
C LYS A 16 6.77 -0.74 -2.63
N THR A 17 8.08 -0.52 -2.60
CA THR A 17 8.82 0.17 -3.69
C THR A 17 8.71 -0.57 -5.03
N THR A 18 8.62 -1.90 -5.02
CA THR A 18 8.43 -2.70 -6.23
C THR A 18 7.05 -2.47 -6.84
N ILE A 19 6.00 -2.40 -6.01
CA ILE A 19 4.65 -2.06 -6.44
C ILE A 19 4.61 -0.62 -6.96
N PHE A 20 5.22 0.33 -6.23
CA PHE A 20 5.33 1.72 -6.64
C PHE A 20 5.90 1.85 -8.06
N ASN A 21 7.09 1.30 -8.28
CA ASN A 21 7.76 1.33 -9.59
C ASN A 21 6.94 0.63 -10.68
N ALA A 22 6.25 -0.47 -10.35
CA ALA A 22 5.41 -1.18 -11.30
C ALA A 22 4.16 -0.37 -11.73
N LEU A 23 3.68 0.54 -10.87
CA LEU A 23 2.57 1.43 -11.18
C LEU A 23 3.04 2.67 -11.95
N THR A 24 4.06 3.37 -11.45
CA THR A 24 4.46 4.71 -11.92
C THR A 24 5.43 4.67 -13.10
N GLY A 25 6.19 3.59 -13.26
CA GLY A 25 7.24 3.49 -14.27
C GLY A 25 8.25 4.63 -14.14
N LEU A 26 8.39 5.44 -15.20
CA LEU A 26 9.30 6.59 -15.22
C LEU A 26 8.66 7.90 -14.75
N ARG A 27 7.33 7.94 -14.56
CA ARG A 27 6.59 9.15 -14.14
C ARG A 27 6.60 9.29 -12.62
N GLN A 28 7.80 9.37 -12.05
CA GLN A 28 8.01 9.46 -10.61
C GLN A 28 9.13 10.45 -10.30
N HIS A 29 9.01 11.11 -9.16
CA HIS A 29 10.04 11.98 -8.62
C HIS A 29 10.37 11.59 -7.18
N THR A 30 11.61 11.84 -6.82
CA THR A 30 12.12 11.62 -5.47
C THR A 30 12.52 12.96 -4.86
N GLY A 31 12.12 13.19 -3.62
CA GLY A 31 12.53 14.33 -2.82
C GLY A 31 12.67 13.92 -1.35
N ASN A 32 12.55 14.90 -0.45
CA ASN A 32 12.51 14.66 0.98
C ASN A 32 11.16 15.11 1.55
N TRP A 33 10.70 14.44 2.59
CA TRP A 33 9.55 14.90 3.36
C TRP A 33 9.83 16.28 3.98
N PRO A 34 8.84 17.20 4.03
CA PRO A 34 9.06 18.57 4.51
C PRO A 34 9.71 18.61 5.89
N GLY A 35 10.88 19.26 5.98
CA GLY A 35 11.62 19.39 7.23
C GLY A 35 12.23 18.10 7.77
N LYS A 36 12.37 17.05 6.94
CA LYS A 36 12.91 15.74 7.32
C LYS A 36 14.01 15.31 6.32
N THR A 37 14.85 14.38 6.76
CA THR A 37 15.86 13.70 5.91
C THR A 37 15.34 12.41 5.28
N VAL A 38 14.07 12.10 5.48
CA VAL A 38 13.43 10.88 4.99
C VAL A 38 13.05 11.10 3.53
N GLU A 39 13.42 10.14 2.68
CA GLU A 39 13.10 10.12 1.26
C GLU A 39 11.58 10.06 1.03
N LYS A 40 11.09 10.88 0.10
CA LYS A 40 9.71 10.89 -0.38
C LYS A 40 9.68 10.50 -1.85
N LYS A 41 8.89 9.49 -2.22
CA LYS A 41 8.65 9.14 -3.62
C LYS A 41 7.19 9.35 -3.96
N GLU A 42 6.98 10.02 -5.08
CA GLU A 42 5.66 10.28 -5.62
C GLU A 42 5.70 10.03 -7.13
N GLY A 43 4.58 9.64 -7.69
CA GLY A 43 4.47 9.47 -9.13
C GLY A 43 3.03 9.56 -9.58
N GLU A 44 2.84 9.85 -10.86
CA GLU A 44 1.53 10.04 -11.45
C GLU A 44 1.26 8.95 -12.49
N ILE A 45 0.05 8.39 -12.43
CA ILE A 45 -0.46 7.47 -13.44
C ILE A 45 -1.74 8.02 -14.06
N GLU A 46 -2.02 7.62 -15.30
CA GLU A 46 -3.30 7.87 -15.95
C GLU A 46 -4.08 6.55 -16.00
N LEU A 47 -5.30 6.56 -15.49
CA LEU A 47 -6.21 5.41 -15.54
C LEU A 47 -7.63 5.89 -15.78
N ASP A 48 -8.28 5.35 -16.81
CA ASP A 48 -9.65 5.71 -17.21
C ASP A 48 -9.89 7.23 -17.35
N GLY A 49 -8.87 7.95 -17.85
CA GLY A 49 -8.92 9.40 -18.04
C GLY A 49 -8.72 10.24 -16.77
N MET A 50 -8.40 9.61 -15.63
CA MET A 50 -8.06 10.29 -14.38
C MET A 50 -6.55 10.30 -14.17
N THR A 51 -6.04 11.41 -13.65
CA THR A 51 -4.68 11.50 -13.11
C THR A 51 -4.70 11.07 -11.65
N ILE A 52 -3.95 10.01 -11.32
CA ILE A 52 -3.86 9.47 -9.97
C ILE A 52 -2.45 9.70 -9.45
N ASN A 53 -2.34 10.38 -8.32
CA ASN A 53 -1.09 10.52 -7.58
C ASN A 53 -0.85 9.29 -6.71
N ILE A 54 0.31 8.67 -6.83
CA ILE A 54 0.76 7.56 -5.99
C ILE A 54 1.85 8.08 -5.07
N VAL A 55 1.67 7.92 -3.76
CA VAL A 55 2.64 8.34 -2.74
C VAL A 55 3.20 7.12 -2.03
N ASP A 56 4.52 6.93 -2.07
CA ASP A 56 5.20 5.87 -1.32
C ASP A 56 5.52 6.36 0.10
N LEU A 57 4.81 5.84 1.10
CA LEU A 57 5.10 6.18 2.50
C LEU A 57 6.36 5.45 2.97
N PRO A 58 7.09 6.00 3.96
CA PRO A 58 8.19 5.28 4.59
C PRO A 58 7.72 3.91 5.11
N GLY A 59 8.58 2.90 4.94
CA GLY A 59 8.28 1.57 5.47
C GLY A 59 8.22 1.61 6.99
N THR A 60 7.12 1.15 7.57
CA THR A 60 6.92 1.19 9.02
C THR A 60 6.30 -0.11 9.54
N TYR A 61 6.64 -0.50 10.78
CA TYR A 61 6.00 -1.63 11.46
C TYR A 61 4.75 -1.21 12.24
N SER A 62 4.60 0.08 12.53
CA SER A 62 3.48 0.61 13.32
C SER A 62 3.14 2.07 12.95
N LEU A 63 2.09 2.63 13.54
CA LEU A 63 1.75 4.06 13.49
C LEU A 63 1.88 4.72 14.87
N THR A 64 2.63 4.09 15.78
CA THR A 64 2.78 4.54 17.17
C THR A 64 3.74 5.74 17.35
N ALA A 65 4.35 6.21 16.25
CA ALA A 65 5.11 7.46 16.15
C ALA A 65 6.38 7.57 17.00
N TYR A 66 7.14 6.47 17.11
CA TYR A 66 8.45 6.45 17.76
C TYR A 66 9.61 6.81 16.83
N SER A 67 9.44 6.65 15.52
CA SER A 67 10.42 7.03 14.49
C SER A 67 9.92 8.13 13.56
N PRO A 68 10.83 8.90 12.91
CA PRO A 68 10.45 9.84 11.86
C PRO A 68 9.59 9.20 10.76
N GLU A 69 9.91 7.97 10.36
CA GLU A 69 9.18 7.20 9.36
C GLU A 69 7.74 6.90 9.80
N GLU A 70 7.55 6.47 11.05
CA GLU A 70 6.24 6.24 11.65
C GLU A 70 5.40 7.51 11.74
N ILE A 71 6.03 8.61 12.17
CA ILE A 71 5.39 9.93 12.24
C ILE A 71 4.93 10.36 10.85
N ILE A 72 5.81 10.28 9.85
CA ILE A 72 5.49 10.67 8.48
C ILE A 72 4.34 9.83 7.92
N ALA A 73 4.40 8.51 8.07
CA ALA A 73 3.35 7.62 7.56
C ALA A 73 2.00 7.91 8.22
N ARG A 74 1.98 8.07 9.56
CA ARG A 74 0.77 8.38 10.32
C ARG A 74 0.20 9.75 9.95
N ASP A 75 1.03 10.79 10.00
CA ASP A 75 0.59 12.17 9.78
C ASP A 75 0.08 12.34 8.34
N PHE A 76 0.73 11.70 7.35
CA PHE A 76 0.21 11.69 5.98
C PHE A 76 -1.19 11.09 5.90
N ILE A 77 -1.41 9.93 6.50
CA ILE A 77 -2.71 9.24 6.44
C ILE A 77 -3.80 10.07 7.12
N ILE A 78 -3.51 10.67 8.29
CA ILE A 78 -4.49 11.41 9.09
C ILE A 78 -4.75 12.81 8.53
N GLU A 79 -3.70 13.53 8.13
CA GLU A 79 -3.77 14.94 7.75
C GLU A 79 -4.01 15.13 6.25
N GLN A 80 -3.35 14.34 5.40
CA GLN A 80 -3.50 14.45 3.95
C GLN A 80 -4.68 13.62 3.43
N ARG A 81 -5.19 12.67 4.21
CA ARG A 81 -6.40 11.87 3.93
C ARG A 81 -6.43 11.34 2.48
N PRO A 82 -5.51 10.43 2.12
CA PRO A 82 -5.53 9.83 0.79
C PRO A 82 -6.88 9.16 0.54
N ASP A 83 -7.36 9.19 -0.71
CA ASP A 83 -8.66 8.60 -1.09
C ASP A 83 -8.68 7.07 -0.88
N VAL A 84 -7.51 6.43 -0.90
CA VAL A 84 -7.35 5.03 -0.53
C VAL A 84 -5.91 4.73 -0.14
N VAL A 85 -5.75 3.84 0.84
CA VAL A 85 -4.46 3.26 1.21
C VAL A 85 -4.35 1.86 0.61
N ILE A 86 -3.27 1.61 -0.13
CA ILE A 86 -2.84 0.26 -0.46
C ILE A 86 -1.85 -0.19 0.62
N ASN A 87 -2.28 -1.15 1.43
CA ASN A 87 -1.43 -1.77 2.44
C ASN A 87 -0.71 -2.98 1.85
N VAL A 88 0.61 -2.86 1.68
CA VAL A 88 1.48 -3.88 1.11
C VAL A 88 1.98 -4.81 2.21
N VAL A 89 1.54 -6.07 2.13
CA VAL A 89 1.78 -7.10 3.14
C VAL A 89 2.59 -8.23 2.53
N ASP A 90 3.72 -8.56 3.14
CA ASP A 90 4.52 -9.74 2.78
C ASP A 90 3.83 -11.03 3.24
N ALA A 91 3.39 -11.84 2.27
CA ALA A 91 2.71 -13.11 2.51
C ALA A 91 3.56 -14.15 3.26
N THR A 92 4.90 -14.06 3.18
CA THR A 92 5.81 -14.97 3.88
C THR A 92 5.97 -14.62 5.36
N ASN A 93 5.59 -13.40 5.76
CA ASN A 93 5.67 -12.89 7.13
C ASN A 93 4.33 -12.28 7.58
N LEU A 94 3.21 -12.96 7.29
CA LEU A 94 1.86 -12.40 7.43
C LEU A 94 1.59 -11.83 8.83
N GLU A 95 1.82 -12.60 9.90
CA GLU A 95 1.55 -12.20 11.29
C GLU A 95 2.17 -10.84 11.64
N ARG A 96 3.47 -10.66 11.33
CA ARG A 96 4.19 -9.40 11.58
C ARG A 96 3.62 -8.22 10.80
N ASN A 97 3.15 -8.44 9.57
CA ASN A 97 2.59 -7.38 8.73
C ASN A 97 1.15 -7.01 9.14
N LEU A 98 0.42 -7.94 9.77
CA LEU A 98 -0.94 -7.68 10.20
C LEU A 98 -1.03 -6.67 11.36
N TYR A 99 0.04 -6.44 12.13
CA TYR A 99 0.05 -5.38 13.15
C TYR A 99 -0.22 -3.98 12.57
N LEU A 100 0.51 -3.59 11.52
CA LEU A 100 0.25 -2.33 10.83
C LEU A 100 -1.14 -2.33 10.17
N THR A 101 -1.55 -3.48 9.62
CA THR A 101 -2.86 -3.64 8.97
C THR A 101 -4.00 -3.32 9.93
N LEU A 102 -3.94 -3.80 11.18
CA LEU A 102 -4.95 -3.52 12.20
C LEU A 102 -5.01 -2.03 12.53
N GLN A 103 -3.87 -1.36 12.66
CA GLN A 103 -3.83 0.07 12.93
C GLN A 103 -4.42 0.90 11.77
N LEU A 104 -4.19 0.49 10.52
CA LEU A 104 -4.82 1.13 9.36
C LEU A 104 -6.34 0.95 9.35
N LEU A 105 -6.82 -0.23 9.76
CA LEU A 105 -8.26 -0.50 9.90
C LEU A 105 -8.89 0.35 11.02
N GLU A 106 -8.19 0.52 12.15
CA GLU A 106 -8.64 1.36 13.26
C GLU A 106 -8.71 2.86 12.91
N LEU A 107 -7.91 3.31 11.94
CA LEU A 107 -8.01 4.68 11.40
C LEU A 107 -9.19 4.87 10.44
N GLU A 108 -9.94 3.82 10.14
CA GLU A 108 -11.12 3.84 9.27
C GLU A 108 -10.86 4.46 7.88
N VAL A 109 -9.63 4.31 7.37
CA VAL A 109 -9.29 4.78 6.02
C VAL A 109 -9.71 3.77 4.96
N PRO A 110 -10.13 4.20 3.76
CA PRO A 110 -10.43 3.28 2.67
C PRO A 110 -9.18 2.44 2.36
N LEU A 111 -9.31 1.11 2.40
CA LEU A 111 -8.16 0.22 2.45
C LEU A 111 -8.26 -0.92 1.43
N VAL A 112 -7.16 -1.18 0.72
CA VAL A 112 -6.96 -2.39 -0.09
C VAL A 112 -5.67 -3.08 0.34
N LEU A 113 -5.73 -4.38 0.61
CA LEU A 113 -4.56 -5.16 1.01
C LEU A 113 -3.92 -5.81 -0.22
N ALA A 114 -2.67 -5.44 -0.50
CA ALA A 114 -1.82 -6.09 -1.47
C ALA A 114 -1.01 -7.20 -0.78
N LEU A 115 -1.49 -8.44 -0.86
CA LEU A 115 -0.81 -9.61 -0.32
C LEU A 115 0.31 -10.02 -1.29
N ASN A 116 1.49 -9.45 -1.09
CA ASN A 116 2.65 -9.56 -1.97
C ASN A 116 3.54 -10.76 -1.63
N MET A 117 4.47 -11.10 -2.53
CA MET A 117 5.38 -12.25 -2.41
C MET A 117 4.65 -13.60 -2.32
N THR A 118 3.44 -13.68 -2.88
CA THR A 118 2.64 -14.91 -2.87
C THR A 118 3.27 -16.05 -3.63
N ASP A 119 4.17 -15.75 -4.56
CA ASP A 119 4.92 -16.74 -5.31
C ASP A 119 6.09 -17.34 -4.54
N GLU A 120 6.72 -16.58 -3.65
CA GLU A 120 7.70 -17.12 -2.71
C GLU A 120 6.99 -18.02 -1.69
N LEU A 121 5.86 -17.58 -1.13
CA LEU A 121 5.05 -18.41 -0.22
C LEU A 121 4.64 -19.76 -0.88
N GLN A 122 4.27 -19.73 -2.16
CA GLN A 122 3.90 -20.94 -2.90
C GLN A 122 5.06 -21.91 -3.14
N LYS A 123 6.30 -21.40 -3.31
CA LYS A 123 7.49 -22.27 -3.42
C LYS A 123 7.73 -23.06 -2.14
N ASP A 124 7.39 -22.46 -0.99
CA ASP A 124 7.50 -23.11 0.32
C ASP A 124 6.32 -24.05 0.62
N GLY A 125 5.42 -24.27 -0.36
CA GLY A 125 4.26 -25.16 -0.24
C GLY A 125 3.09 -24.59 0.56
N ALA A 126 3.20 -23.34 1.03
CA ALA A 126 2.17 -22.68 1.81
C ALA A 126 1.18 -21.90 0.93
N LYS A 127 -0.05 -21.73 1.42
CA LYS A 127 -1.10 -20.93 0.77
C LYS A 127 -1.90 -20.18 1.82
N ILE A 128 -2.26 -18.94 1.51
CA ILE A 128 -3.18 -18.14 2.30
C ILE A 128 -4.57 -18.20 1.66
N ASN A 129 -5.59 -18.48 2.46
CA ASN A 129 -6.98 -18.34 2.05
C ASN A 129 -7.35 -16.85 2.05
N VAL A 130 -7.38 -16.26 0.86
CA VAL A 130 -7.62 -14.84 0.63
C VAL A 130 -9.01 -14.40 1.08
N ASP A 131 -10.03 -15.20 0.81
CA ASP A 131 -11.41 -14.89 1.16
C ASP A 131 -11.60 -14.87 2.67
N LYS A 132 -11.03 -15.87 3.36
CA LYS A 132 -11.04 -15.92 4.83
C LYS A 132 -10.25 -14.76 5.42
N LEU A 133 -9.09 -14.40 4.85
CA LEU A 133 -8.32 -13.25 5.32
C LEU A 133 -9.12 -11.95 5.16
N SER A 134 -9.76 -11.75 4.00
CA SER A 134 -10.63 -10.59 3.75
C SER A 134 -11.75 -10.50 4.78
N GLN A 135 -12.47 -11.60 5.03
CA GLN A 135 -13.54 -11.65 6.03
C GLN A 135 -13.05 -11.31 7.44
N LEU A 136 -11.90 -11.87 7.85
CA LEU A 136 -11.32 -11.61 9.17
C LEU A 136 -10.85 -10.16 9.34
N LEU A 137 -10.51 -9.48 8.25
CA LEU A 137 -10.10 -8.08 8.22
C LEU A 137 -11.26 -7.11 7.94
N GLY A 138 -12.51 -7.52 8.18
CA GLY A 138 -13.68 -6.65 8.03
C GLY A 138 -14.19 -6.52 6.58
N ASN A 139 -13.94 -7.53 5.74
CA ASN A 139 -14.30 -7.57 4.32
C ASN A 139 -13.57 -6.55 3.43
N ILE A 140 -12.38 -6.09 3.83
CA ILE A 140 -11.54 -5.29 2.94
C ILE A 140 -11.09 -6.11 1.72
N PRO A 141 -10.94 -5.50 0.54
CA PRO A 141 -10.44 -6.22 -0.63
C PRO A 141 -8.98 -6.65 -0.43
N VAL A 142 -8.73 -7.95 -0.64
CA VAL A 142 -7.39 -8.50 -0.72
C VAL A 142 -7.05 -8.82 -2.18
N VAL A 143 -5.82 -8.50 -2.60
CA VAL A 143 -5.29 -8.80 -3.94
C VAL A 143 -3.95 -9.50 -3.78
N GLN A 144 -3.83 -10.71 -4.32
CA GLN A 144 -2.55 -11.41 -4.36
C GLN A 144 -1.64 -10.77 -5.41
N THR A 145 -0.41 -10.47 -5.03
CA THR A 145 0.58 -9.90 -5.94
C THR A 145 1.90 -10.66 -5.88
N ALA A 146 2.62 -10.61 -7.01
CA ALA A 146 4.04 -10.92 -7.11
C ALA A 146 4.66 -9.76 -7.88
N ALA A 147 4.94 -8.68 -7.17
CA ALA A 147 5.25 -7.38 -7.76
C ALA A 147 6.48 -7.41 -8.67
N ASN A 148 7.50 -8.21 -8.31
CA ASN A 148 8.71 -8.44 -9.11
C ASN A 148 8.43 -9.08 -10.48
N LYS A 149 7.26 -9.70 -10.67
CA LYS A 149 6.78 -10.32 -11.91
C LYS A 149 5.62 -9.56 -12.53
N GLY A 150 5.27 -8.38 -12.01
CA GLY A 150 4.12 -7.57 -12.46
C GLY A 150 2.75 -8.21 -12.22
N ARG A 151 2.67 -9.35 -11.51
CA ARG A 151 1.40 -10.07 -11.33
C ARG A 151 0.54 -9.40 -10.27
N GLY A 152 -0.74 -9.21 -10.58
CA GLY A 152 -1.76 -8.64 -9.70
C GLY A 152 -1.75 -7.10 -9.64
N ILE A 153 -0.79 -6.42 -10.25
CA ILE A 153 -0.66 -4.94 -10.20
C ILE A 153 -1.89 -4.25 -10.82
N SER A 154 -2.30 -4.65 -12.02
CA SER A 154 -3.50 -4.08 -12.67
C SER A 154 -4.78 -4.34 -11.89
N GLN A 155 -4.91 -5.51 -11.25
CA GLN A 155 -6.07 -5.82 -10.41
C GLN A 155 -6.05 -4.96 -9.13
N LEU A 156 -4.88 -4.77 -8.53
CA LEU A 156 -4.68 -3.99 -7.33
C LEU A 156 -5.12 -2.53 -7.55
N ILE A 157 -4.60 -1.87 -8.59
CA ILE A 157 -4.93 -0.47 -8.85
C ILE A 157 -6.41 -0.28 -9.20
N ASN A 158 -6.99 -1.19 -9.99
CA ASN A 158 -8.42 -1.15 -10.31
C ASN A 158 -9.30 -1.32 -9.07
N LYS A 159 -8.91 -2.17 -8.11
CA LYS A 159 -9.63 -2.30 -6.84
C LYS A 159 -9.48 -1.05 -5.97
N ALA A 160 -8.28 -0.50 -5.88
CA ALA A 160 -8.02 0.72 -5.11
C ALA A 160 -8.87 1.89 -5.61
N VAL A 161 -8.90 2.12 -6.93
CA VAL A 161 -9.73 3.18 -7.53
C VAL A 161 -11.23 2.97 -7.31
N ARG A 162 -11.70 1.72 -7.32
CA ARG A 162 -13.11 1.43 -6.99
C ARG A 162 -13.45 1.78 -5.55
N ILE A 163 -12.58 1.43 -4.61
CA ILE A 163 -12.74 1.75 -3.18
C ILE A 163 -12.73 3.26 -2.97
N ALA A 164 -11.74 3.96 -3.55
CA ALA A 164 -11.63 5.42 -3.47
C ALA A 164 -12.86 6.19 -3.97
N LYS A 165 -13.68 5.59 -4.84
CA LYS A 165 -14.90 6.18 -5.40
C LYS A 165 -16.19 5.75 -4.69
N SER A 166 -16.12 4.80 -3.77
CA SER A 166 -17.30 4.21 -3.13
C SER A 166 -17.64 4.85 -1.79
N ASP A 167 -16.80 5.75 -1.27
CA ASP A 167 -17.01 6.55 -0.06
C ASP A 167 -17.41 8.00 -0.38
#